data_AF-A0A4Y1ZIK9-F1
#
_entry.id   AF-A0A4Y1ZIK9-F1
#
_cell.length_a   1.000
_cell.length_b   1.000
_cell.length_c   1.000
_cell.angle_alpha   90.00
_cell.angle_beta   90.00
_cell.angle_gamma   90.00
#
_symmetry.space_group_name_H-M   'P 1'
#
loop_
_entity.id
_entity.type
_entity.pdbx_description
1 polymer ?
#
loop_
_entity_poly.entity_id
_entity_poly.type
_entity_poly.pdbx_seq_one_letter_code
_entity_poly.pdbx_strand_id
1 'polypeptide(L)'
;MPGKPRDTVIAAMKEVIKVANAEGVPLRESEIAGWLKINDALSPEGMPSMRQDTLQHRPTEVDLFAGTIRRLGKKHGIPTPVNDFLYTRLREIEASYA
;
A
#
# COMPACT_ATOMS: atom_id res chain seq x y z
N MET A 1 -11.73 -2.93 -11.96
CA MET A 1 -13.02 -2.19 -11.84
C MET A 1 -12.77 -0.74 -11.43
N PRO A 2 -13.44 0.27 -12.00
CA PRO A 2 -13.29 1.67 -11.60
C PRO A 2 -13.83 1.95 -10.19
N GLY A 3 -13.36 3.04 -9.55
CA GLY A 3 -13.91 3.54 -8.28
C GLY A 3 -12.85 3.88 -7.23
N LYS A 4 -13.31 4.48 -6.11
CA LYS A 4 -12.46 4.99 -5.02
C LYS A 4 -11.39 3.99 -4.53
N PRO A 5 -11.65 2.68 -4.37
CA PRO A 5 -10.60 1.72 -4.01
C PRO A 5 -9.48 1.62 -5.05
N ARG A 6 -9.81 1.59 -6.34
CA ARG A 6 -8.81 1.56 -7.42
C ARG A 6 -8.01 2.85 -7.46
N ASP A 7 -8.68 4.00 -7.30
CA ASP A 7 -8.00 5.30 -7.28
C ASP A 7 -7.01 5.39 -6.11
N THR A 8 -7.38 4.82 -4.95
CA THR A 8 -6.52 4.72 -3.76
C THR A 8 -5.29 3.86 -4.04
N VAL A 9 -5.46 2.68 -4.66
CA VAL A 9 -4.35 1.81 -5.04
C VAL A 9 -3.38 2.51 -5.99
N ILE A 10 -3.90 3.18 -7.02
CA ILE A 10 -3.09 3.93 -7.99
C ILE A 10 -2.32 5.06 -7.30
N ALA A 11 -2.98 5.81 -6.42
CA ALA A 11 -2.34 6.89 -5.69
C ALA A 11 -1.23 6.37 -4.74
N ALA A 12 -1.46 5.25 -4.05
CA ALA A 12 -0.42 4.60 -3.25
C ALA A 12 0.78 4.15 -4.09
N MET A 13 0.55 3.54 -5.27
CA MET A 13 1.63 3.16 -6.20
C MET A 13 2.44 4.37 -6.66
N LYS A 14 1.80 5.51 -6.93
CA LYS A 14 2.49 6.75 -7.31
C LYS A 14 3.38 7.30 -6.19
N GLU A 15 2.95 7.21 -4.93
CA GLU A 15 3.80 7.56 -3.79
C GLU A 15 5.03 6.65 -3.72
N VAL A 16 4.83 5.33 -3.88
CA VAL A 16 5.93 4.34 -3.89
C VAL A 16 6.93 4.67 -5.00
N ILE A 17 6.47 4.98 -6.21
CA ILE A 17 7.36 5.34 -7.33
C ILE A 17 8.23 6.55 -6.98
N LYS A 18 7.64 7.61 -6.42
CA LYS A 18 8.40 8.81 -6.02
C LYS A 18 9.46 8.48 -4.97
N VAL A 19 9.07 7.73 -3.94
CA VAL A 19 9.98 7.34 -2.85
C VAL A 19 11.08 6.39 -3.33
N ALA A 20 10.75 5.40 -4.16
CA ALA A 20 11.70 4.45 -4.72
C ALA A 20 12.74 5.15 -5.61
N ASN A 21 12.31 6.07 -6.47
CA ASN A 21 13.22 6.85 -7.31
C ASN A 21 14.19 7.70 -6.48
N ALA A 22 13.74 8.26 -5.35
CA ALA A 22 14.61 8.99 -4.41
C ALA A 22 15.62 8.08 -3.67
N GLU A 23 15.29 6.80 -3.50
CA GLU A 23 16.22 5.76 -3.02
C GLU A 23 17.10 5.18 -4.14
N GLY A 24 17.03 5.70 -5.37
CA GLY A 24 17.83 5.24 -6.50
C GLY A 24 17.30 3.96 -7.17
N VAL A 25 16.07 3.54 -6.87
CA VAL A 25 15.40 2.41 -7.51
C VAL A 25 14.50 2.93 -8.63
N PRO A 26 14.85 2.71 -9.91
CA PRO A 26 14.14 3.32 -11.03
C PRO A 26 12.80 2.64 -11.29
N LEU A 27 11.71 3.26 -10.83
CA LEU A 27 10.33 2.87 -11.13
C LEU A 27 9.64 3.93 -11.99
N ARG A 28 8.81 3.48 -12.92
CA ARG A 28 8.10 4.32 -13.90
C ARG A 28 6.59 4.23 -13.69
N GLU A 29 5.90 5.37 -13.83
CA GLU A 29 4.44 5.38 -13.78
C GLU A 29 3.79 4.49 -14.86
N SER A 30 4.46 4.27 -15.99
CA SER A 30 4.00 3.34 -17.03
C SER A 30 3.85 1.90 -16.54
N GLU A 31 4.55 1.52 -15.46
CA GLU A 31 4.49 0.17 -14.88
C GLU A 31 3.21 -0.08 -14.07
N ILE A 32 2.52 0.98 -13.64
CA ILE A 32 1.25 0.88 -12.90
C ILE A 32 0.22 0.09 -13.71
N ALA A 33 0.13 0.33 -15.02
CA ALA A 33 -0.81 -0.37 -15.87
C ALA A 33 -0.56 -1.89 -15.91
N GLY A 34 0.70 -2.32 -15.82
CA GLY A 34 1.07 -3.73 -15.73
C GLY A 34 0.61 -4.35 -14.41
N TRP A 35 0.87 -3.67 -13.29
CA TRP A 35 0.43 -4.13 -11.96
C TRP A 35 -1.09 -4.18 -11.82
N LEU A 36 -1.80 -3.20 -12.39
CA LEU A 36 -3.26 -3.21 -12.40
C LEU A 36 -3.82 -4.38 -13.21
N LYS A 37 -3.20 -4.76 -14.33
CA LYS A 37 -3.59 -5.96 -15.10
C LYS A 37 -3.43 -7.23 -14.28
N ILE A 38 -2.32 -7.36 -13.54
CA ILE A 38 -2.10 -8.50 -12.63
C ILE A 38 -3.20 -8.51 -11.56
N ASN A 39 -3.45 -7.37 -10.91
CA ASN A 39 -4.49 -7.25 -9.90
C ASN A 39 -5.90 -7.57 -10.44
N ASP A 40 -6.22 -7.12 -11.67
CA ASP A 40 -7.51 -7.37 -12.31
C ASP A 40 -7.69 -8.84 -12.73
N ALA A 41 -6.60 -9.62 -12.84
CA ALA A 41 -6.63 -11.05 -13.15
C ALA A 41 -6.71 -11.94 -11.90
N LEU A 42 -6.58 -11.38 -10.69
CA LEU A 42 -6.73 -12.13 -9.45
C LEU A 42 -8.20 -12.53 -9.24
N SER A 43 -8.41 -13.68 -8.59
CA SER A 43 -9.76 -14.12 -8.22
C SER A 43 -10.44 -13.07 -7.32
N PRO A 44 -11.72 -12.74 -7.57
CA PRO A 44 -12.50 -11.86 -6.69
C PRO A 44 -12.59 -12.35 -5.24
N GLU A 45 -12.50 -13.67 -5.04
CA GLU A 45 -12.46 -14.35 -3.74
C GLU A 45 -11.05 -14.34 -3.13
N GLY A 46 -10.05 -13.86 -3.87
CA GLY A 46 -8.67 -13.73 -3.45
C GLY A 46 -8.53 -12.83 -2.22
N MET A 47 -7.71 -13.28 -1.27
CA MET A 47 -7.52 -12.60 0.00
C MET A 47 -6.03 -12.40 0.30
N PRO A 48 -5.50 -11.17 0.25
CA PRO A 48 -4.11 -10.88 0.59
C PRO A 48 -3.76 -11.29 2.03
N SER A 49 -2.49 -11.62 2.29
CA SER A 49 -2.02 -12.11 3.61
C SER A 49 -2.41 -11.20 4.77
N MET A 50 -2.16 -9.89 4.68
CA MET A 50 -2.53 -8.94 5.74
C MET A 50 -4.04 -8.94 6.05
N ARG A 51 -4.90 -9.22 5.05
CA ARG A 51 -6.35 -9.38 5.31
C ARG A 51 -6.62 -10.67 6.08
N GLN A 52 -5.93 -11.76 5.76
CA GLN A 52 -6.04 -13.01 6.52
C GLN A 52 -5.57 -12.83 7.98
N ASP A 53 -4.49 -12.09 8.19
CA ASP A 53 -4.01 -11.74 9.53
C ASP A 53 -5.06 -10.96 10.31
N THR A 54 -5.71 -9.97 9.69
CA THR A 54 -6.77 -9.20 10.35
C THR A 54 -7.98 -10.06 10.75
N LEU A 55 -8.35 -11.06 9.94
CA LEU A 55 -9.43 -11.99 10.28
C LEU A 55 -9.07 -12.94 11.42
N GLN A 56 -7.77 -13.20 11.61
CA GLN A 56 -7.26 -14.09 12.64
C GLN A 56 -6.67 -13.33 13.84
N HIS A 57 -6.91 -12.01 13.91
CA HIS A 57 -6.45 -11.12 14.98
C HIS A 57 -4.94 -11.18 15.21
N ARG A 58 -4.17 -11.37 14.13
CA ARG A 58 -2.70 -11.37 14.17
C ARG A 58 -2.14 -10.00 13.81
N PRO A 59 -0.98 -9.63 14.39
CA PRO A 59 -0.21 -8.49 13.90
C PRO A 59 0.08 -8.63 12.40
N THR A 60 -0.07 -7.54 11.66
CA THR A 60 0.19 -7.48 10.22
C THR A 60 1.59 -6.95 9.93
N GLU A 61 2.01 -7.08 8.68
CA GLU A 61 3.27 -6.54 8.17
C GLU A 61 3.18 -5.03 7.80
N VAL A 62 2.21 -4.29 8.32
CA VAL A 62 1.97 -2.87 7.95
C VAL A 62 3.19 -1.97 8.13
N ASP A 63 4.00 -2.23 9.16
CA ASP A 63 5.24 -1.51 9.44
C ASP A 63 6.29 -1.76 8.35
N LEU A 64 6.35 -2.97 7.78
CA LEU A 64 7.28 -3.33 6.71
C LEU A 64 6.88 -2.69 5.37
N PHE A 65 5.58 -2.56 5.11
CA PHE A 65 5.06 -1.98 3.87
C PHE A 65 4.85 -0.46 3.98
N ALA A 66 3.64 -0.02 4.35
CA ALA A 66 3.31 1.40 4.42
C ALA A 66 4.22 2.16 5.40
N GLY A 67 4.62 1.52 6.51
CA GLY A 67 5.58 2.10 7.45
C GLY A 67 6.94 2.44 6.80
N THR A 68 7.47 1.57 5.96
CA THR A 68 8.71 1.81 5.20
C THR A 68 8.56 2.99 4.24
N ILE A 69 7.49 3.02 3.45
CA ILE A 69 7.25 4.10 2.49
C ILE A 69 7.10 5.46 3.18
N ARG A 70 6.38 5.51 4.31
CA ARG A 70 6.24 6.73 5.13
C ARG A 70 7.59 7.21 5.68
N ARG A 71 8.41 6.30 6.20
CA ARG A 71 9.74 6.62 6.75
C ARG A 71 10.68 7.14 5.66
N LEU A 72 10.72 6.47 4.51
CA LEU A 72 11.56 6.88 3.38
C LEU A 72 11.04 8.17 2.72
N GLY A 73 9.72 8.34 2.61
CA GLY A 73 9.11 9.59 2.17
C GLY A 73 9.54 10.76 3.05
N LYS A 74 9.45 10.60 4.37
CA LYS A 74 9.94 11.60 5.34
C LYS A 74 11.43 11.90 5.17
N LYS A 75 12.28 10.88 4.98
CA LYS A 75 13.73 11.04 4.75
C LYS A 75 14.02 11.95 3.54
N HIS A 76 13.23 11.85 2.49
CA HIS A 76 13.41 12.61 1.23
C HIS A 76 12.51 13.85 1.09
N GLY A 77 11.71 14.18 2.11
CA GLY A 77 10.74 15.27 2.01
C GLY A 77 9.60 15.02 1.01
N ILE A 78 9.30 13.75 0.72
CA ILE A 78 8.23 13.34 -0.21
C ILE A 78 6.97 13.02 0.62
N PRO A 79 5.83 13.69 0.36
CA PRO A 79 4.59 13.40 1.06
C PRO A 79 4.02 12.03 0.64
N THR A 80 3.54 11.26 1.63
CA THR A 80 2.95 9.92 1.44
C THR A 80 1.55 9.81 2.07
N PRO A 81 0.61 10.74 1.78
CA PRO A 81 -0.68 10.82 2.48
C PRO A 81 -1.56 9.56 2.34
N VAL A 82 -1.47 8.85 1.21
CA VAL A 82 -2.23 7.61 1.01
C VAL A 82 -1.65 6.50 1.88
N ASN A 83 -0.32 6.36 1.93
CA ASN A 83 0.31 5.40 2.84
C ASN A 83 0.08 5.78 4.31
N ASP A 84 0.02 7.07 4.66
CA ASP A 84 -0.34 7.52 6.02
C ASP A 84 -1.77 7.10 6.39
N PHE A 85 -2.73 7.32 5.49
CA PHE A 85 -4.11 6.89 5.68
C PHE A 85 -4.22 5.36 5.83
N LEU A 86 -3.62 4.59 4.92
CA LEU A 86 -3.67 3.13 4.94
C LEU A 86 -3.01 2.56 6.20
N TYR A 87 -1.84 3.08 6.59
CA TYR A 87 -1.15 2.69 7.81
C TYR A 87 -2.03 2.93 9.03
N THR A 88 -2.59 4.14 9.16
CA THR A 88 -3.43 4.51 10.30
C THR A 88 -4.66 3.60 10.37
N ARG A 89 -5.33 3.37 9.25
CA ARG A 89 -6.53 2.54 9.21
C ARG A 89 -6.24 1.09 9.61
N LEU A 90 -5.11 0.54 9.19
CA LEU A 90 -4.74 -0.82 9.55
C LEU A 90 -4.35 -0.93 11.03
N ARG A 91 -3.69 0.08 11.59
CA ARG A 91 -3.43 0.17 13.04
C ARG A 91 -4.71 0.24 13.87
N GLU A 92 -5.72 0.97 13.41
CA GLU A 92 -7.03 1.02 14.06
C GLU A 92 -7.71 -0.36 14.08
N ILE A 93 -7.57 -1.13 12.99
CA ILE A 93 -8.07 -2.50 12.93
C ILE A 93 -7.32 -3.38 13.94
N GLU A 94 -5.98 -3.32 13.97
CA GLU A 94 -5.16 -4.09 14.91
C GLU A 94 -5.47 -3.75 16.38
N ALA A 95 -5.71 -2.48 16.69
CA ALA A 95 -6.09 -2.04 18.03
C ALA A 95 -7.45 -2.59 18.50
N SER A 96 -8.28 -3.10 17.58
CA SER A 96 -9.61 -3.63 17.88
C SER A 96 -9.65 -5.14 18.20
N TYR A 97 -8.52 -5.84 18.14
CA TYR A 97 -8.47 -7.31 18.18
C TYR A 97 -8.89 -8.00 19.49
N ALA A 98 -9.16 -7.27 20.57
CA ALA A 98 -9.72 -7.75 21.85
C ALA A 98 -9.25 -9.13 22.33
#